data_AF-A0A916HPI5-F1
#
_entry.id   AF-A0A916HPI5-F1
#
_cell.length_a   1.000
_cell.length_b   1.000
_cell.length_c   1.000
_cell.angle_alpha   90.00
_cell.angle_beta   90.00
_cell.angle_gamma   90.00
#
_symmetry.space_group_name_H-M   'P 1'
#
loop_
_entity.id
_entity.type
_entity.pdbx_description
1 polymer ?
#
loop_
_entity_poly.entity_id
_entity_poly.type
_entity_poly.pdbx_seq_one_letter_code
_entity_poly.pdbx_strand_id
1 'polypeptide(L)'
;MRRNALLALLVMGSLAFQGCTLSVVTIAIPDFGSKAIKGVWLWRSTSFNGVYEREVQFTFGGTAPTGSGEAVDYTMVPADGAPPIPVTTHLQRDPSNPDRVTVSLIFSRDEDVAFYRASTYNTSGDSPLTSEIVPL
;
A
#
# COMPACT_ATOMS: atom_id res chain seq x y z
N MET A 1 52.74 26.58 -5.99
CA MET A 1 52.12 25.50 -5.20
C MET A 1 50.60 25.57 -5.30
N ARG A 2 50.01 24.60 -6.02
CA ARG A 2 48.79 23.85 -5.65
C ARG A 2 47.56 24.73 -5.29
N ARG A 3 46.69 25.17 -6.21
CA ARG A 3 45.78 24.33 -7.04
C ARG A 3 45.37 23.08 -6.26
N ASN A 4 44.49 23.19 -5.25
CA ASN A 4 43.84 22.04 -4.57
C ASN A 4 42.81 22.49 -3.50
N ALA A 5 41.91 23.43 -3.80
CA ALA A 5 40.88 23.86 -2.83
C ALA A 5 39.43 23.75 -3.34
N LEU A 6 39.21 23.29 -4.58
CA LEU A 6 37.89 23.33 -5.22
C LEU A 6 37.19 21.97 -5.36
N LEU A 7 37.77 20.88 -4.85
CA LEU A 7 37.25 19.52 -5.05
C LEU A 7 36.49 18.93 -3.86
N ALA A 8 36.38 19.64 -2.73
CA ALA A 8 35.76 19.09 -1.51
C ALA A 8 34.24 19.33 -1.40
N LEU A 9 33.63 20.17 -2.25
CA LEU A 9 32.21 20.51 -2.12
C LEU A 9 31.25 19.62 -2.93
N LEU A 10 31.74 18.76 -3.83
CA LEU A 10 30.89 17.98 -4.75
C LEU A 10 30.50 16.58 -4.24
N VAL A 11 30.96 16.18 -3.05
CA VAL A 11 30.80 14.80 -2.54
C VAL A 11 29.68 14.65 -1.49
N MET A 12 29.10 15.75 -1.00
CA MET A 12 28.06 15.72 0.05
C MET A 12 26.61 15.62 -0.47
N GLY A 13 26.40 15.43 -1.78
CA GLY A 13 25.05 15.44 -2.38
C GLY A 13 24.39 14.06 -2.61
N SER A 14 25.05 12.95 -2.28
CA SER A 14 24.57 11.60 -2.62
C SER A 14 24.07 10.76 -1.43
N LEU A 15 23.94 11.34 -0.24
CA LEU A 15 23.35 10.61 0.88
C LEU A 15 21.81 10.65 0.81
N ALA A 16 21.23 9.45 0.90
CA ALA A 16 19.85 9.12 1.28
C ALA A 16 18.80 8.89 0.17
N PHE A 17 19.12 8.12 -0.88
CA PHE A 17 18.09 7.40 -1.67
C PHE A 17 18.16 5.87 -1.54
N GLN A 18 18.97 5.34 -0.61
CA GLN A 18 19.06 3.90 -0.39
C GLN A 18 18.10 3.49 0.73
N GLY A 19 17.06 2.72 0.40
CA GLY A 19 16.23 2.06 1.41
C GLY A 19 14.72 2.01 1.14
N CYS A 20 14.21 2.72 0.12
CA CYS A 20 12.77 2.74 -0.17
C CYS A 20 12.48 1.92 -1.42
N THR A 21 11.86 0.74 -1.25
CA THR A 21 11.43 -0.12 -2.36
C THR A 21 9.94 0.04 -2.59
N LEU A 22 9.55 0.37 -3.82
CA LEU A 22 8.14 0.40 -4.22
C LEU A 22 7.64 -1.04 -4.41
N SER A 23 6.58 -1.41 -3.69
CA SER A 23 5.92 -2.71 -3.78
C SER A 23 4.47 -2.54 -4.23
N VAL A 24 3.95 -3.58 -4.89
CA VAL A 24 2.55 -3.67 -5.27
C VAL A 24 1.94 -4.85 -4.56
N VAL A 25 0.87 -4.60 -3.81
CA VAL A 25 0.06 -5.63 -3.18
C VAL A 25 -1.25 -5.82 -3.94
N THR A 26 -1.59 -7.06 -4.26
CA THR A 26 -2.89 -7.42 -4.83
C THR A 26 -3.79 -8.03 -3.76
N ILE A 27 -4.99 -7.47 -3.58
CA ILE A 27 -5.94 -7.87 -2.54
C ILE A 27 -7.27 -8.22 -3.17
N ALA A 28 -7.77 -9.42 -2.87
CA ALA A 28 -9.12 -9.83 -3.21
C ALA A 28 -10.08 -9.49 -2.05
N ILE A 29 -11.13 -8.72 -2.33
CA ILE A 29 -12.16 -8.31 -1.39
C ILE A 29 -13.48 -8.94 -1.86
N PRO A 30 -13.99 -9.97 -1.17
CA PRO A 30 -15.14 -10.75 -1.64
C PRO A 30 -16.49 -10.02 -1.55
N ASP A 31 -16.57 -8.96 -0.75
CA ASP A 31 -17.80 -8.31 -0.32
C ASP A 31 -17.73 -6.77 -0.40
N PHE A 32 -17.07 -6.26 -1.44
CA PHE A 32 -16.68 -4.86 -1.57
C PHE A 32 -17.87 -3.89 -1.53
N GLY A 33 -18.88 -4.12 -2.36
CA GLY A 33 -20.08 -3.30 -2.44
C GLY A 33 -21.08 -3.62 -1.32
N SER A 34 -21.35 -4.90 -1.06
CA SER A 34 -22.35 -5.32 -0.08
C SER A 34 -22.02 -4.91 1.36
N LYS A 35 -20.73 -4.89 1.72
CA LYS A 35 -20.26 -4.36 3.01
C LYS A 35 -19.82 -2.90 2.97
N ALA A 36 -20.00 -2.21 1.86
CA ALA A 36 -19.61 -0.81 1.68
C ALA A 36 -18.18 -0.54 2.17
N ILE A 37 -17.23 -1.38 1.72
CA ILE A 37 -15.83 -1.33 2.15
C ILE A 37 -15.24 0.05 1.86
N LYS A 38 -14.64 0.65 2.89
CA LYS A 38 -14.04 1.98 2.83
C LYS A 38 -12.55 1.95 2.53
N GLY A 39 -11.91 0.81 2.71
CA GLY A 39 -10.48 0.71 2.53
C GLY A 39 -9.90 -0.59 3.06
N VAL A 40 -8.58 -0.60 3.08
CA VAL A 40 -7.75 -1.70 3.58
C VAL A 40 -6.72 -1.16 4.56
N TRP A 41 -6.49 -1.90 5.63
CA TRP A 41 -5.28 -1.79 6.44
C TRP A 41 -4.27 -2.84 6.00
N LEU A 42 -3.03 -2.42 5.78
CA LEU A 42 -1.89 -3.31 5.69
C LEU A 42 -1.15 -3.32 7.02
N TRP A 43 -0.92 -4.52 7.52
CA TRP A 43 -0.33 -4.78 8.82
C TRP A 43 1.04 -5.41 8.63
N ARG A 44 2.02 -4.95 9.39
CA ARG A 44 3.40 -5.42 9.34
C ARG A 44 3.74 -6.17 10.62
N SER A 45 4.54 -7.22 10.50
CA SER A 45 5.23 -7.85 11.62
C SER A 45 6.67 -8.16 11.25
N THR A 46 7.58 -7.99 12.19
CA THR A 46 9.00 -8.36 12.05
C THR A 46 9.24 -9.86 12.26
N SER A 47 8.21 -10.62 12.66
CA SER A 47 8.29 -12.07 12.81
C SER A 47 7.01 -12.76 12.32
N PHE A 48 7.14 -13.97 11.78
CA PHE A 48 6.04 -14.69 11.13
C PHE A 48 4.84 -14.96 12.07
N ASN A 49 5.13 -15.25 13.34
CA ASN A 49 4.14 -15.48 14.41
C ASN A 49 4.03 -14.28 15.36
N GLY A 50 4.51 -13.11 14.94
CA GLY A 50 4.58 -11.93 15.78
C GLY A 50 3.25 -11.20 15.95
N VAL A 51 3.30 -10.14 16.74
CA VAL A 51 2.25 -9.14 16.78
C VAL A 51 2.29 -8.35 15.47
N TYR A 52 1.12 -8.14 14.89
CA TYR A 52 0.95 -7.32 13.69
C TYR A 52 0.53 -5.91 14.10
N GLU A 53 1.22 -4.92 13.55
CA GLU A 53 0.95 -3.49 13.77
C GLU A 53 0.49 -2.84 12.48
N ARG A 54 -0.29 -1.76 12.57
CA ARG A 54 -0.77 -1.04 11.38
C ARG A 54 0.40 -0.29 10.74
N GLU A 55 0.68 -0.60 9.47
CA GLU A 55 1.75 0.03 8.71
C GLU A 55 1.20 1.09 7.74
N VAL A 56 0.14 0.75 6.99
CA VAL A 56 -0.41 1.62 5.96
C VAL A 56 -1.92 1.49 5.93
N GLN A 57 -2.60 2.63 5.85
CA GLN A 57 -4.02 2.70 5.50
C GLN A 57 -4.19 3.00 4.01
N PHE A 58 -5.09 2.29 3.35
CA PHE A 58 -5.56 2.63 2.01
C PHE A 58 -7.04 2.95 2.09
N THR A 59 -7.40 4.22 1.91
CA THR A 59 -8.80 4.65 1.91
C THR A 59 -9.31 4.74 0.48
N PHE A 60 -10.33 3.96 0.13
CA PHE A 60 -10.97 4.01 -1.18
C PHE A 60 -11.88 5.23 -1.31
N GLY A 61 -11.77 5.89 -2.45
CA GLY A 61 -12.65 6.95 -2.91
C GLY A 61 -13.72 6.42 -3.85
N GLY A 62 -13.95 7.15 -4.94
CA GLY A 62 -14.89 6.74 -5.99
C GLY A 62 -14.29 5.67 -6.91
N THR A 63 -15.17 4.89 -7.53
CA THR A 63 -14.82 4.10 -8.70
C THR A 63 -15.33 4.76 -9.97
N ALA A 64 -14.62 4.57 -11.07
CA ALA A 64 -14.98 5.11 -12.37
C ALA A 64 -14.73 4.07 -13.48
N PRO A 65 -15.64 3.94 -14.46
CA PRO A 65 -15.37 3.11 -15.63
C PRO A 65 -14.21 3.72 -16.44
N THR A 66 -13.38 2.85 -17.01
CA THR A 66 -12.30 3.20 -17.92
C THR A 66 -12.49 2.48 -19.25
N GLY A 67 -11.74 2.89 -20.28
CA GLY A 67 -11.81 2.22 -21.60
C GLY A 67 -11.40 0.74 -21.57
N SER A 68 -10.80 0.25 -20.49
CA SER A 68 -10.34 -1.13 -20.32
C SER A 68 -10.88 -1.83 -19.07
N GLY A 69 -11.82 -1.22 -18.33
CA GLY A 69 -12.35 -1.80 -17.10
C GLY A 69 -12.89 -0.76 -16.11
N GLU A 70 -12.48 -0.87 -14.85
CA GLU A 70 -12.87 0.04 -13.77
C GLU A 70 -11.61 0.47 -13.00
N ALA A 71 -11.56 1.74 -12.61
CA ALA A 71 -10.53 2.28 -11.74
C ALA A 71 -11.12 2.66 -10.39
N VAL A 72 -10.29 2.64 -9.36
CA VAL A 72 -10.60 3.13 -8.02
C VAL A 72 -9.53 4.12 -7.60
N ASP A 73 -9.97 5.27 -7.10
CA ASP A 73 -9.09 6.19 -6.41
C ASP A 73 -8.89 5.71 -4.98
N TYR A 74 -7.68 5.83 -4.45
CA TYR A 74 -7.41 5.63 -3.04
C TYR A 74 -6.41 6.64 -2.52
N THR A 75 -6.46 6.87 -1.21
CA THR A 75 -5.45 7.63 -0.50
C THR A 75 -4.67 6.70 0.39
N MET A 76 -3.35 6.64 0.19
CA MET A 76 -2.42 5.92 1.05
C MET A 76 -2.02 6.82 2.23
N VAL A 77 -2.16 6.33 3.45
CA VAL A 77 -1.75 7.01 4.69
C VAL A 77 -0.72 6.13 5.39
N PRO A 78 0.58 6.46 5.28
CA PRO A 78 1.64 5.76 6.00
C PRO A 78 1.54 5.96 7.52
N ALA A 79 1.98 4.98 8.31
CA ALA A 79 2.00 5.07 9.77
C ALA A 79 3.09 6.00 10.33
N ASP A 80 4.12 6.32 9.54
CA ASP A 80 5.24 7.19 9.92
C ASP A 80 4.87 8.69 10.00
N GLY A 81 3.62 9.04 9.69
CA GLY A 81 3.11 10.40 9.71
C GLY A 81 3.41 11.20 8.43
N ALA A 82 3.95 10.56 7.39
CA ALA A 82 4.10 11.19 6.09
C ALA A 82 2.75 11.66 5.51
N PRO A 83 2.75 12.69 4.65
CA PRO A 83 1.52 13.18 4.03
C PRO A 83 0.77 12.08 3.26
N PRO A 84 -0.57 12.08 3.28
CA PRO A 84 -1.36 11.14 2.48
C PRO A 84 -1.06 11.28 0.98
N ILE A 85 -0.99 10.15 0.27
CA ILE A 85 -0.67 10.11 -1.16
C ILE A 85 -1.90 9.63 -1.93
N PRO A 86 -2.52 10.46 -2.79
CA PRO A 86 -3.60 10.03 -3.66
C PRO A 86 -3.05 9.21 -4.84
N VAL A 87 -3.70 8.09 -5.13
CA VAL A 87 -3.32 7.17 -6.20
C VAL A 87 -4.58 6.62 -6.87
N THR A 88 -4.54 6.46 -8.18
CA THR A 88 -5.59 5.75 -8.93
C THR A 88 -5.04 4.40 -9.38
N THR A 89 -5.80 3.33 -9.20
CA THR A 89 -5.41 1.98 -9.64
C THR A 89 -6.56 1.27 -10.33
N HIS A 90 -6.24 0.16 -10.99
CA HIS A 90 -7.23 -0.71 -11.59
C HIS A 90 -7.96 -1.52 -10.51
N LEU A 91 -9.29 -1.50 -10.57
CA LEU A 91 -10.18 -2.40 -9.85
C LEU A 91 -10.76 -3.43 -10.83
N GLN A 92 -10.54 -4.71 -10.54
CA GLN A 92 -11.07 -5.80 -11.36
C GLN A 92 -12.21 -6.49 -10.61
N ARG A 93 -13.41 -6.47 -11.18
CA ARG A 93 -14.55 -7.24 -10.64
C ARG A 93 -14.51 -8.68 -11.14
N ASP A 94 -14.91 -9.61 -10.29
CA ASP A 94 -15.17 -11.00 -10.72
C ASP A 94 -16.45 -11.02 -11.58
N PRO A 95 -16.39 -11.47 -12.85
CA PRO A 95 -17.56 -11.50 -13.73
C PRO A 95 -18.71 -12.37 -13.21
N SER A 96 -18.40 -13.38 -12.38
CA SER A 96 -19.39 -14.28 -11.78
C SER A 96 -19.98 -13.73 -10.48
N ASN A 97 -19.28 -12.81 -9.82
CA ASN A 97 -19.71 -12.12 -8.62
C ASN A 97 -19.18 -10.67 -8.60
N PRO A 98 -19.92 -9.69 -9.13
CA PRO A 98 -19.47 -8.30 -9.21
C PRO A 98 -19.15 -7.62 -7.87
N ASP A 99 -19.59 -8.22 -6.75
CA ASP A 99 -19.28 -7.75 -5.40
C ASP A 99 -17.86 -8.13 -4.95
N ARG A 100 -17.30 -9.18 -5.55
CA ARG A 100 -15.92 -9.59 -5.37
C ARG A 100 -15.02 -8.79 -6.31
N VAL A 101 -14.05 -8.10 -5.73
CA VAL A 101 -13.10 -7.28 -6.48
C VAL A 101 -11.67 -7.65 -6.14
N THR A 102 -10.77 -7.43 -7.08
CA THR A 102 -9.33 -7.48 -6.89
C THR A 102 -8.78 -6.09 -7.14
N VAL A 103 -7.98 -5.58 -6.21
CA VAL A 103 -7.35 -4.25 -6.29
C VAL A 103 -5.84 -4.38 -6.11
N SER A 104 -5.08 -3.60 -6.88
CA SER A 104 -3.62 -3.52 -6.77
C SER A 104 -3.24 -2.20 -6.10
N LEU A 105 -2.71 -2.26 -4.88
CA LEU A 105 -2.31 -1.10 -4.09
C LEU A 105 -0.80 -0.96 -4.14
N ILE A 106 -0.34 0.25 -4.37
CA ILE A 106 1.07 0.61 -4.46
C ILE A 106 1.45 1.26 -3.15
N PHE A 107 2.55 0.82 -2.55
CA PHE A 107 3.13 1.50 -1.41
C PHE A 107 4.63 1.33 -1.38
N SER A 108 5.29 2.19 -0.60
CA SER A 108 6.73 2.09 -0.37
C SER A 108 6.98 1.30 0.90
N ARG A 109 7.91 0.34 0.85
CA ARG A 109 8.36 -0.41 2.02
C ARG A 109 9.84 -0.16 2.28
N ASP A 110 10.20 -0.30 3.55
CA ASP A 110 11.59 -0.47 3.95
C ASP A 110 12.12 -1.83 3.46
N GLU A 111 13.43 -1.94 3.26
CA GLU A 111 14.10 -3.16 2.79
C GLU A 111 14.17 -4.28 3.84
N ASP A 112 13.71 -4.03 5.07
CA ASP A 112 13.70 -5.04 6.13
C ASP A 112 12.73 -6.19 5.82
N VAL A 113 13.17 -7.42 6.11
CA VAL A 113 12.31 -8.61 6.01
C VAL A 113 11.14 -8.45 6.98
N ALA A 114 9.94 -8.38 6.43
CA ALA A 114 8.71 -8.27 7.19
C ALA A 114 7.60 -9.12 6.58
N PHE A 115 6.66 -9.52 7.44
CA PHE A 115 5.49 -10.30 7.08
C PHE A 115 4.28 -9.39 7.08
N TYR A 116 3.47 -9.49 6.03
CA TYR A 116 2.33 -8.59 5.85
C TYR A 116 1.01 -9.34 5.83
N ARG A 117 0.00 -8.76 6.45
CA ARG A 117 -1.40 -9.21 6.39
C ARG A 117 -2.28 -8.02 6.08
N ALA A 118 -3.45 -8.27 5.52
CA ALA A 118 -4.43 -7.23 5.24
C ALA A 118 -5.71 -7.42 6.04
N SER A 119 -6.41 -6.34 6.35
CA SER A 119 -7.84 -6.37 6.70
C SER A 119 -8.57 -5.29 5.92
N THR A 120 -9.85 -5.51 5.67
CA THR A 120 -10.72 -4.46 5.15
C THR A 120 -11.34 -3.69 6.31
N TYR A 121 -11.82 -2.48 6.07
CA TYR A 121 -12.61 -1.76 7.07
C TYR A 121 -13.78 -1.02 6.43
N ASN A 122 -14.81 -0.79 7.23
CA ASN A 122 -15.95 0.05 6.89
C ASN A 122 -16.42 0.83 8.14
N THR A 123 -17.63 1.37 8.12
CA THR A 123 -18.21 2.10 9.25
C THR A 123 -18.48 1.23 10.49
N SER A 124 -18.52 -0.10 10.34
CA SER A 124 -18.74 -1.06 11.43
C SER A 124 -17.43 -1.52 12.08
N GLY A 125 -16.27 -1.17 11.51
CA GLY A 125 -14.94 -1.55 12.01
C GLY A 125 -14.13 -2.36 11.00
N ASP A 126 -13.11 -3.05 11.52
CA ASP A 126 -12.17 -3.84 10.74
C ASP A 126 -12.64 -5.29 10.59
N SER A 127 -12.39 -5.90 9.43
CA SER A 127 -12.48 -7.34 9.26
C SER A 127 -11.31 -8.04 9.99
N PRO A 128 -11.40 -9.36 10.22
CA PRO A 128 -10.22 -10.14 10.59
C PRO A 128 -9.08 -9.97 9.58
N LEU A 129 -7.85 -10.15 10.05
CA LEU A 129 -6.66 -10.23 9.18
C LEU A 129 -6.77 -11.41 8.22
N THR A 130 -6.19 -11.28 7.03
CA THR A 130 -6.00 -12.38 6.09
C THR A 130 -5.27 -13.53 6.79
N SER A 131 -5.69 -14.77 6.54
CA SER A 131 -5.04 -15.98 7.06
C SER A 131 -3.65 -16.18 6.46
N GLU A 132 -3.47 -15.74 5.22
CA GLU A 132 -2.23 -15.84 4.45
C GLU A 132 -1.43 -14.54 4.52
N ILE A 133 -0.10 -14.70 4.39
CA ILE A 133 0.78 -13.55 4.17
C ILE A 133 0.53 -13.01 2.78
N VAL A 134 0.43 -11.70 2.73
CA VAL A 134 0.36 -10.93 1.52
C VAL A 134 1.75 -10.95 0.84
N PRO A 135 1.89 -11.51 -0.37
CA PRO A 135 3.15 -11.49 -1.10
C PRO A 135 3.48 -10.06 -1.55
N LEU A 136 4.74 -9.63 -1.38
CA LEU A 136 5.23 -8.29 -1.68
C LEU A 136 6.59 -8.26 -2.40
#